data_AF-A0A8C9SUX2-F1
#
_entry.id   AF-A0A8C9SUX2-F1
#
_cell.length_a   1.000
_cell.length_b   1.000
_cell.length_c   1.000
_cell.angle_alpha   90.00
_cell.angle_beta   90.00
_cell.angle_gamma   90.00
#
_symmetry.space_group_name_H-M   'P 1'
#
loop_
_entity.id
_entity.type
_entity.pdbx_description
1 polymer ?
#
loop_
_entity_poly.entity_id
_entity_poly.type
_entity_poly.pdbx_seq_one_letter_code
_entity_poly.pdbx_strand_id
1 'polypeptide(L)'
;RRKHTLSRMPVHRRATTPTFIYTLNCCEYLTINPVNPELFLRVFSFGSKPWCVFQGLCSYAEDISDAEKVYHECQQEGPITFEQCIPLDKMKFCKKIGEGTFGEVFSTVNDSMETVALKIIPIEGDQKVNGEDQKTFGEILHEIIISKELSSLGARENNRTQGFIALNNLHCVQGSYPNLLLAAWDKFDKQRMSENDRPDFFPDDQLFLILEFEFGGCDLENLNCKLSSLAQAKSILHQVTIALAVAEQALCFEHRDLHWGNILVKNTTEKKGTYILNRVPHNFETNGVLVNIIDYSLSRLEIDGLTVSCDISADEELFMGQGDYQFDIYRKMREENNNSWSEYNPHTNVLWLHYLADKLLHMNYKSKSLSKPMKVLKKNMTNFYHEVLGFKCAASVLEGSSLFK
;
A
#
# COMPACT_ATOMS: atom_id res chain seq x y z
N ARG A 1 14.89 0.21 74.48
CA ARG A 1 15.10 -0.90 75.47
C ARG A 1 14.33 -2.12 74.93
N ARG A 2 14.91 -3.31 74.70
CA ARG A 2 15.01 -4.48 75.63
C ARG A 2 13.69 -4.72 76.41
N LYS A 3 13.10 -5.92 76.55
CA LYS A 3 13.38 -7.35 76.14
C LYS A 3 12.06 -8.18 76.44
N HIS A 4 11.73 -9.42 76.00
CA HIS A 4 12.26 -10.44 75.06
C HIS A 4 11.29 -11.67 74.93
N THR A 5 11.10 -12.27 73.74
CA THR A 5 11.06 -13.76 73.42
C THR A 5 10.07 -14.75 74.13
N LEU A 6 9.74 -15.98 73.65
CA LEU A 6 10.00 -16.75 72.39
C LEU A 6 9.03 -17.96 72.20
N SER A 7 8.64 -18.23 70.93
CA SER A 7 8.17 -19.52 70.35
C SER A 7 8.00 -19.33 68.82
N ARG A 8 8.08 -20.26 67.85
CA ARG A 8 8.70 -21.62 67.69
C ARG A 8 8.01 -22.82 68.36
N MET A 9 7.88 -24.02 67.74
CA MET A 9 8.07 -24.58 66.35
C MET A 9 7.45 -26.03 66.32
N PRO A 10 7.50 -26.91 65.27
CA PRO A 10 8.25 -26.88 64.00
C PRO A 10 7.50 -27.25 62.66
N VAL A 11 8.08 -26.77 61.55
CA VAL A 11 8.35 -27.41 60.23
C VAL A 11 7.49 -28.57 59.68
N HIS A 12 6.96 -28.37 58.47
CA HIS A 12 7.15 -29.31 57.35
C HIS A 12 7.59 -28.54 56.09
N ARG A 13 8.57 -29.07 55.33
CA ARG A 13 9.01 -28.50 54.04
C ARG A 13 8.53 -29.36 52.86
N ARG A 14 8.01 -28.72 51.83
CA ARG A 14 8.28 -29.05 50.42
C ARG A 14 8.54 -27.73 49.69
N ALA A 15 9.40 -27.75 48.67
CA ALA A 15 9.78 -26.57 47.91
C ALA A 15 9.95 -26.95 46.43
N THR A 16 9.35 -26.19 45.53
CA THR A 16 9.61 -26.19 44.09
C THR A 16 9.22 -24.80 43.55
N THR A 17 10.19 -24.15 42.90
CA THR A 17 10.10 -23.09 41.87
C THR A 17 8.97 -22.04 41.90
N PRO A 18 9.29 -20.73 41.83
CA PRO A 18 8.29 -19.71 41.48
C PRO A 18 7.88 -19.82 40.01
N THR A 19 6.61 -19.58 39.71
CA THR A 19 6.11 -19.50 38.33
C THR A 19 6.57 -18.18 37.69
N PHE A 20 7.44 -18.26 36.70
CA PHE A 20 7.66 -17.13 35.78
C PHE A 20 6.43 -17.01 34.88
N ILE A 21 5.72 -15.88 34.96
CA ILE A 21 4.75 -15.49 33.94
C ILE A 21 5.58 -14.95 32.78
N TYR A 22 5.86 -15.80 31.81
CA TYR A 22 6.27 -15.33 30.48
C TYR A 22 5.03 -14.77 29.79
N THR A 23 5.03 -13.46 29.54
CA THR A 23 4.29 -12.91 28.40
C THR A 23 4.85 -13.56 27.15
N LEU A 24 4.04 -14.38 26.48
CA LEU A 24 4.35 -14.86 25.14
C LEU A 24 4.22 -13.67 24.20
N ASN A 25 5.31 -13.31 23.52
CA ASN A 25 5.24 -12.41 22.38
C ASN A 25 4.43 -13.11 21.29
N CYS A 26 3.43 -12.42 20.72
CA CYS A 26 2.69 -12.93 19.58
C CYS A 26 3.52 -12.78 18.30
N CYS A 27 4.43 -13.74 18.07
CA CYS A 27 4.98 -13.96 16.73
C CYS A 27 4.05 -14.91 15.98
N GLU A 28 2.96 -14.39 15.43
CA GLU A 28 2.16 -15.12 14.44
C GLU A 28 2.76 -14.88 13.05
N TYR A 29 3.08 -15.97 12.35
CA TYR A 29 3.90 -15.96 11.15
C TYR A 29 3.05 -15.64 9.91
N LEU A 30 3.68 -15.01 8.92
CA LEU A 30 3.28 -15.07 7.50
C LEU A 30 2.77 -16.48 7.18
N THR A 31 1.48 -16.63 6.89
CA THR A 31 0.81 -17.93 6.89
C THR A 31 1.00 -18.68 5.56
N ILE A 32 2.27 -18.90 5.20
CA ILE A 32 2.69 -19.64 4.02
C ILE A 32 2.34 -21.11 4.22
N ASN A 33 1.24 -21.55 3.63
CA ASN A 33 0.71 -22.90 3.79
C ASN A 33 1.68 -23.94 3.16
N PRO A 34 2.31 -24.84 3.93
CA PRO A 34 3.51 -25.55 3.50
C PRO A 34 3.21 -26.76 2.59
N VAL A 35 2.85 -26.49 1.33
CA VAL A 35 2.67 -27.51 0.29
C VAL A 35 3.55 -27.20 -0.93
N ASN A 36 4.63 -27.98 -1.05
CA ASN A 36 5.64 -28.00 -2.13
C ASN A 36 6.72 -26.87 -2.11
N PRO A 37 7.98 -27.18 -1.73
CA PRO A 37 9.11 -26.24 -1.81
C PRO A 37 9.43 -25.72 -3.23
N GLU A 38 9.05 -26.42 -4.30
CA GLU A 38 9.26 -25.92 -5.68
C GLU A 38 8.44 -24.66 -6.01
N LEU A 39 7.41 -24.32 -5.22
CA LEU A 39 6.66 -23.07 -5.39
C LEU A 39 7.49 -21.84 -5.02
N PHE A 40 8.30 -21.93 -3.95
CA PHE A 40 9.00 -20.78 -3.37
C PHE A 40 9.93 -20.12 -4.40
N LEU A 41 10.66 -20.91 -5.19
CA LEU A 41 11.57 -20.43 -6.22
C LEU A 41 10.90 -19.83 -7.47
N ARG A 42 9.58 -19.97 -7.65
CA ARG A 42 8.88 -19.41 -8.83
C ARG A 42 8.50 -17.94 -8.66
N VAL A 43 8.17 -17.51 -7.44
CA VAL A 43 7.84 -16.11 -7.13
C VAL A 43 9.01 -15.19 -7.50
N PHE A 44 10.24 -15.60 -7.18
CA PHE A 44 11.47 -14.82 -7.39
C PHE A 44 12.06 -14.88 -8.82
N SER A 45 11.30 -15.31 -9.87
CA SER A 45 11.89 -15.57 -11.20
C SER A 45 11.14 -14.96 -12.41
N PHE A 46 10.81 -13.67 -12.34
CA PHE A 46 10.37 -12.90 -13.51
C PHE A 46 11.53 -12.31 -14.33
N GLY A 47 12.35 -13.20 -14.91
CA GLY A 47 13.45 -12.85 -15.83
C GLY A 47 13.38 -13.64 -17.14
N SER A 48 13.20 -12.95 -18.28
CA SER A 48 12.86 -13.59 -19.56
C SER A 48 14.05 -14.23 -20.31
N LYS A 49 14.43 -15.45 -19.92
CA LYS A 49 15.23 -16.40 -20.72
C LYS A 49 14.94 -17.87 -20.35
N PRO A 50 14.85 -18.80 -21.31
CA PRO A 50 14.66 -20.22 -21.01
C PRO A 50 15.94 -20.84 -20.45
N TRP A 51 15.84 -21.52 -19.31
CA TRP A 51 16.97 -22.22 -18.70
C TRP A 51 17.33 -23.48 -19.49
N CYS A 52 18.63 -23.72 -19.66
CA CYS A 52 19.15 -25.02 -20.10
C CYS A 52 19.05 -26.06 -18.97
N VAL A 53 18.93 -27.32 -19.36
CA VAL A 53 18.72 -28.44 -18.43
C VAL A 53 19.93 -28.65 -17.52
N PHE A 54 19.74 -28.47 -16.22
CA PHE A 54 20.54 -29.12 -15.18
C PHE A 54 19.67 -30.12 -14.44
N GLN A 55 19.76 -31.40 -14.81
CA GLN A 55 19.18 -32.49 -14.05
C GLN A 55 20.14 -32.89 -12.91
N GLY A 56 19.62 -32.95 -11.70
CA GLY A 56 20.25 -33.68 -10.59
C GLY A 56 21.00 -32.82 -9.58
N LEU A 57 20.24 -32.18 -8.67
CA LEU A 57 20.58 -32.08 -7.25
C LEU A 57 19.33 -31.63 -6.46
N CYS A 58 18.68 -32.57 -5.77
CA CYS A 58 17.75 -32.22 -4.69
C CYS A 58 18.57 -31.88 -3.44
N SER A 59 19.16 -30.69 -3.40
CA SER A 59 19.64 -30.09 -2.16
C SER A 59 18.47 -29.50 -1.39
N TYR A 60 18.56 -29.51 -0.06
CA TYR A 60 17.65 -28.76 0.80
C TYR A 60 17.68 -27.28 0.36
N ALA A 61 16.51 -26.68 0.18
CA ALA A 61 16.41 -25.23 0.22
C ALA A 61 16.60 -24.85 1.71
N GLU A 62 17.68 -24.14 2.01
CA GLU A 62 17.82 -23.48 3.31
C GLU A 62 16.85 -22.28 3.29
N ASP A 63 16.02 -22.14 4.32
CA ASP A 63 15.08 -21.03 4.43
C ASP A 63 15.88 -19.72 4.62
N ILE A 64 16.07 -18.99 3.53
CA ILE A 64 16.68 -17.66 3.54
C ILE A 64 15.95 -16.73 4.50
N SER A 65 16.70 -15.86 5.17
CA SER A 65 16.14 -14.88 6.11
C SER A 65 15.27 -13.84 5.39
N ASP A 66 14.41 -13.15 6.14
CA ASP A 66 13.57 -12.09 5.57
C ASP A 66 14.41 -10.90 5.06
N ALA A 67 15.58 -10.65 5.68
CA ALA A 67 16.58 -9.70 5.17
C ALA A 67 17.08 -10.13 3.77
N GLU A 68 17.49 -11.38 3.60
CA GLU A 68 17.94 -11.92 2.31
C GLU A 68 16.83 -11.90 1.25
N LYS A 69 15.57 -12.17 1.63
CA LYS A 69 14.40 -12.00 0.73
C LYS A 69 14.29 -10.55 0.26
N VAL A 70 14.35 -9.58 1.16
CA VAL A 70 14.30 -8.15 0.80
C VAL A 70 15.49 -7.73 -0.06
N TYR A 71 16.71 -8.20 0.23
CA TYR A 71 17.88 -7.91 -0.61
C TYR A 71 17.75 -8.54 -2.01
N HIS A 72 17.26 -9.78 -2.13
CA HIS A 72 16.94 -10.38 -3.42
C HIS A 72 15.87 -9.60 -4.20
N GLU A 73 14.80 -9.15 -3.53
CA GLU A 73 13.80 -8.28 -4.14
C GLU A 73 14.39 -6.93 -4.60
N CYS A 74 15.39 -6.40 -3.90
CA CYS A 74 16.12 -5.18 -4.26
C CYS A 74 17.25 -5.41 -5.28
N GLN A 75 17.51 -6.66 -5.69
CA GLN A 75 18.66 -7.08 -6.52
C GLN A 75 20.02 -6.69 -5.91
N GLN A 76 20.14 -6.83 -4.59
CA GLN A 76 21.27 -6.47 -3.74
C GLN A 76 21.87 -7.70 -3.03
N GLU A 77 23.13 -7.59 -2.60
CA GLU A 77 23.78 -8.54 -1.67
C GLU A 77 23.68 -8.07 -0.19
N GLY A 78 23.13 -6.87 0.03
CA GLY A 78 23.02 -6.17 1.32
C GLY A 78 22.65 -4.70 1.10
N PRO A 79 22.44 -3.91 2.17
CA PRO A 79 22.03 -2.51 2.03
C PRO A 79 23.13 -1.63 1.39
N ILE A 80 22.72 -0.57 0.69
CA ILE A 80 23.61 0.43 0.07
C ILE A 80 23.48 1.80 0.77
N THR A 81 24.40 2.75 0.55
CA THR A 81 24.24 4.09 1.15
C THR A 81 23.19 4.93 0.40
N PHE A 82 22.68 5.97 1.07
CA PHE A 82 21.77 6.94 0.46
C PHE A 82 22.33 7.59 -0.82
N GLU A 83 23.65 7.81 -0.94
CA GLU A 83 24.29 8.36 -2.14
C GLU A 83 24.40 7.35 -3.29
N GLN A 84 24.42 6.04 -2.98
CA GLN A 84 24.38 4.99 -3.99
C GLN A 84 22.97 4.83 -4.56
N CYS A 85 21.94 4.93 -3.71
CA CYS A 85 20.53 4.91 -4.11
C CYS A 85 20.10 6.22 -4.80
N ILE A 86 20.47 7.38 -4.22
CA ILE A 86 20.07 8.72 -4.65
C ILE A 86 21.35 9.58 -4.80
N PRO A 87 22.03 9.51 -5.96
CA PRO A 87 23.19 10.35 -6.25
C PRO A 87 23.02 11.83 -5.89
N LEU A 88 24.08 12.44 -5.36
CA LEU A 88 24.05 13.78 -4.76
C LEU A 88 23.64 14.91 -5.72
N ASP A 89 23.66 14.71 -7.03
CA ASP A 89 23.09 15.61 -8.04
C ASP A 89 21.56 15.47 -8.10
N LYS A 90 21.01 14.25 -8.15
CA LYS A 90 19.57 13.97 -8.04
C LYS A 90 19.01 14.40 -6.68
N MET A 91 19.72 14.13 -5.59
CA MET A 91 19.25 14.42 -4.22
C MET A 91 19.03 15.93 -3.98
N LYS A 92 19.75 16.82 -4.69
CA LYS A 92 19.56 18.28 -4.63
C LYS A 92 18.23 18.76 -5.25
N PHE A 93 17.59 17.94 -6.08
CA PHE A 93 16.31 18.24 -6.71
C PHE A 93 15.10 17.66 -5.95
N CYS A 94 15.35 16.84 -4.92
CA CYS A 94 14.32 16.25 -4.08
C CYS A 94 13.43 17.32 -3.43
N LYS A 95 12.12 17.07 -3.45
CA LYS A 95 11.09 17.87 -2.78
C LYS A 95 10.13 16.90 -2.11
N LYS A 96 9.89 17.03 -0.80
CA LYS A 96 8.79 16.30 -0.15
C LYS A 96 7.48 16.70 -0.84
N ILE A 97 6.66 15.71 -1.21
CA ILE A 97 5.39 15.88 -1.93
C ILE A 97 4.20 15.32 -1.15
N GLY A 98 4.45 14.34 -0.28
CA GLY A 98 3.48 13.73 0.63
C GLY A 98 4.19 13.05 1.79
N GLU A 99 3.39 12.55 2.72
CA GLU A 99 3.77 11.86 3.95
C GLU A 99 2.69 10.83 4.29
N GLY A 100 3.04 9.87 5.13
CA GLY A 100 2.10 8.95 5.76
C GLY A 100 2.75 8.33 6.99
N THR A 101 1.96 7.60 7.78
CA THR A 101 2.38 7.07 9.09
C THR A 101 3.72 6.34 9.05
N PHE A 102 3.95 5.51 8.03
CA PHE A 102 5.16 4.70 7.90
C PHE A 102 6.30 5.37 7.10
N GLY A 103 6.19 6.63 6.67
CA GLY A 103 7.30 7.25 5.94
C GLY A 103 7.04 8.51 5.14
N GLU A 104 7.99 8.80 4.26
CA GLU A 104 8.22 10.11 3.66
C GLU A 104 8.29 10.01 2.13
N VAL A 105 7.59 10.89 1.39
CA VAL A 105 7.50 10.80 -0.07
C VAL A 105 8.12 12.02 -0.75
N PHE A 106 9.17 11.81 -1.55
CA PHE A 106 9.88 12.87 -2.28
C PHE A 106 9.73 12.73 -3.80
N SER A 107 9.53 13.83 -4.52
CA SER A 107 9.71 13.87 -5.98
C SER A 107 11.15 14.24 -6.34
N THR A 108 11.77 13.55 -7.30
CA THR A 108 13.02 13.95 -7.95
C THR A 108 13.01 13.59 -9.44
N VAL A 109 14.16 13.64 -10.13
CA VAL A 109 14.32 13.19 -11.52
C VAL A 109 15.23 11.96 -11.64
N ASN A 110 14.86 11.01 -12.50
CA ASN A 110 15.66 9.85 -12.85
C ASN A 110 16.68 10.17 -13.98
N ASP A 111 17.48 9.19 -14.41
CA ASP A 111 18.48 9.38 -15.49
C ASP A 111 17.85 9.61 -16.87
N SER A 112 16.58 9.24 -17.06
CA SER A 112 15.77 9.57 -18.24
C SER A 112 15.25 11.02 -18.24
N MET A 113 15.57 11.81 -17.20
CA MET A 113 15.03 13.17 -16.94
C MET A 113 13.51 13.20 -16.67
N GLU A 114 12.92 12.06 -16.31
CA GLU A 114 11.51 11.93 -15.93
C GLU A 114 11.33 12.21 -14.44
N THR A 115 10.18 12.78 -14.06
CA THR A 115 9.85 12.95 -12.64
C THR A 115 9.45 11.60 -12.05
N VAL A 116 10.04 11.25 -10.91
CA VAL A 116 9.76 10.02 -10.13
C VAL A 116 9.41 10.37 -8.69
N ALA A 117 8.72 9.46 -8.00
CA ALA A 117 8.40 9.56 -6.58
C ALA A 117 9.16 8.50 -5.79
N LEU A 118 9.80 8.89 -4.68
CA LEU A 118 10.55 8.04 -3.77
C LEU A 118 9.78 7.94 -2.45
N LYS A 119 9.19 6.79 -2.14
CA LYS A 119 8.65 6.49 -0.78
C LYS A 119 9.81 5.91 0.05
N ILE A 120 10.15 6.58 1.14
CA ILE A 120 11.24 6.21 2.06
C ILE A 120 10.62 5.76 3.37
N ILE A 121 10.88 4.52 3.77
CA ILE A 121 10.28 3.83 4.92
C ILE A 121 11.41 3.35 5.84
N PRO A 122 11.50 3.78 7.10
CA PRO A 122 12.44 3.21 8.07
C PRO A 122 11.98 1.80 8.48
N ILE A 123 12.92 0.87 8.60
CA ILE A 123 12.68 -0.54 8.95
C ILE A 123 13.70 -1.05 9.97
N GLU A 124 13.35 -2.09 10.73
CA GLU A 124 14.22 -2.80 11.69
C GLU A 124 14.79 -1.97 12.87
N GLY A 125 14.38 -0.71 13.06
CA GLY A 125 14.86 0.14 14.15
C GLY A 125 13.94 0.16 15.39
N ASP A 126 14.54 0.04 16.59
CA ASP A 126 13.87 0.10 17.91
C ASP A 126 13.17 1.46 18.22
N GLN A 127 13.34 2.48 17.38
CA GLN A 127 12.82 3.82 17.62
C GLN A 127 11.48 4.03 16.92
N LYS A 128 10.44 4.41 17.69
CA LYS A 128 9.15 4.82 17.14
C LYS A 128 9.28 6.00 16.17
N VAL A 129 8.50 5.98 15.11
CA VAL A 129 8.46 6.99 14.04
C VAL A 129 7.01 7.39 13.83
N ASN A 130 6.68 8.68 13.96
CA ASN A 130 5.30 9.19 13.85
C ASN A 130 4.30 8.52 14.84
N GLY A 131 4.81 7.99 15.96
CA GLY A 131 4.05 7.20 16.94
C GLY A 131 4.14 5.68 16.75
N GLU A 132 4.39 5.20 15.55
CA GLU A 132 4.38 3.76 15.22
C GLU A 132 5.74 3.08 15.39
N ASP A 133 5.70 1.76 15.63
CA ASP A 133 6.90 0.92 15.60
C ASP A 133 7.32 0.65 14.15
N GLN A 134 8.63 0.50 13.89
CA GLN A 134 9.13 0.30 12.53
C GLN A 134 8.84 -1.13 12.04
N LYS A 135 8.39 -1.26 10.78
CA LYS A 135 8.19 -2.58 10.15
C LYS A 135 9.50 -3.36 10.12
N THR A 136 9.44 -4.64 10.45
CA THR A 136 10.53 -5.61 10.21
C THR A 136 10.67 -5.94 8.72
N PHE A 137 11.75 -6.62 8.35
CA PHE A 137 11.91 -7.23 7.02
C PHE A 137 10.75 -8.19 6.68
N GLY A 138 10.29 -8.98 7.64
CA GLY A 138 9.18 -9.92 7.46
C GLY A 138 7.86 -9.21 7.12
N GLU A 139 7.61 -8.05 7.74
CA GLU A 139 6.42 -7.24 7.48
C GLU A 139 6.53 -6.42 6.19
N ILE A 140 7.66 -5.74 5.94
CA ILE A 140 7.77 -4.88 4.74
C ILE A 140 7.71 -5.67 3.42
N LEU A 141 7.98 -6.99 3.45
CA LEU A 141 7.84 -7.87 2.29
C LEU A 141 6.44 -7.84 1.66
N HIS A 142 5.34 -7.68 2.43
CA HIS A 142 4.01 -7.59 1.80
C HIS A 142 3.89 -6.37 0.90
N GLU A 143 4.43 -5.23 1.32
CA GLU A 143 4.34 -3.96 0.57
C GLU A 143 5.21 -4.00 -0.69
N ILE A 144 6.38 -4.64 -0.60
CA ILE A 144 7.27 -4.92 -1.75
C ILE A 144 6.55 -5.78 -2.80
N ILE A 145 6.03 -6.93 -2.38
CA ILE A 145 5.44 -7.93 -3.28
C ILE A 145 4.19 -7.37 -3.94
N ILE A 146 3.30 -6.71 -3.17
CA ILE A 146 2.08 -6.10 -3.72
C ILE A 146 2.40 -4.97 -4.70
N SER A 147 3.40 -4.12 -4.41
CA SER A 147 3.84 -3.07 -5.32
C SER A 147 4.32 -3.63 -6.67
N LYS A 148 5.07 -4.74 -6.65
CA LYS A 148 5.57 -5.40 -7.87
C LYS A 148 4.44 -6.06 -8.67
N GLU A 149 3.58 -6.82 -8.01
CA GLU A 149 2.48 -7.53 -8.67
C GLU A 149 1.49 -6.56 -9.33
N LEU A 150 1.11 -5.48 -8.65
CA LEU A 150 0.21 -4.46 -9.20
C LEU A 150 0.88 -3.66 -10.33
N SER A 151 2.17 -3.29 -10.20
CA SER A 151 2.95 -2.67 -11.28
C SER A 151 2.97 -3.56 -12.54
N SER A 152 3.13 -4.88 -12.37
CA SER A 152 3.16 -5.84 -13.48
C SER A 152 1.85 -5.90 -14.28
N LEU A 153 0.70 -5.50 -13.69
CA LEU A 153 -0.60 -5.44 -14.38
C LEU A 153 -0.58 -4.49 -15.58
N GLY A 154 0.39 -3.58 -15.69
CA GLY A 154 0.59 -2.76 -16.90
C GLY A 154 0.97 -3.58 -18.14
N ALA A 155 1.56 -4.78 -17.96
CA ALA A 155 2.16 -5.58 -19.03
C ALA A 155 1.52 -6.96 -19.27
N ARG A 156 0.76 -7.52 -18.31
CA ARG A 156 0.15 -8.87 -18.42
C ARG A 156 -0.78 -9.03 -19.63
N GLU A 157 -0.87 -10.23 -20.20
CA GLU A 157 -1.73 -10.50 -21.36
C GLU A 157 -3.21 -10.73 -21.01
N ASN A 158 -3.50 -11.40 -19.89
CA ASN A 158 -4.85 -11.89 -19.58
C ASN A 158 -5.75 -10.82 -18.93
N ASN A 159 -5.19 -10.07 -17.99
CA ASN A 159 -5.83 -9.05 -17.18
C ASN A 159 -4.82 -7.90 -17.07
N ARG A 160 -5.12 -6.75 -17.67
CA ARG A 160 -4.15 -5.66 -17.90
C ARG A 160 -4.75 -4.30 -17.58
N THR A 161 -4.09 -3.51 -16.74
CA THR A 161 -4.49 -2.13 -16.41
C THR A 161 -3.26 -1.27 -16.10
N GLN A 162 -3.34 0.01 -16.42
CA GLN A 162 -2.35 1.02 -16.01
C GLN A 162 -2.88 1.90 -14.85
N GLY A 163 -3.92 1.41 -14.14
CA GLY A 163 -4.58 2.14 -13.06
C GLY A 163 -3.93 2.03 -11.68
N PHE A 164 -2.86 1.25 -11.55
CA PHE A 164 -1.98 1.22 -10.38
C PHE A 164 -0.70 2.00 -10.68
N ILE A 165 0.04 2.42 -9.67
CA ILE A 165 1.32 3.12 -9.88
C ILE A 165 2.39 2.13 -10.34
N ALA A 166 3.15 2.49 -11.38
CA ALA A 166 4.31 1.69 -11.77
C ALA A 166 5.44 1.86 -10.74
N LEU A 167 5.91 0.75 -10.17
CA LEU A 167 7.18 0.66 -9.43
C LEU A 167 8.32 0.53 -10.46
N ASN A 168 9.23 1.50 -10.47
CA ASN A 168 10.41 1.54 -11.33
C ASN A 168 11.56 0.72 -10.73
N ASN A 169 11.83 0.90 -9.43
CA ASN A 169 13.04 0.43 -8.77
C ASN A 169 12.84 0.30 -7.25
N LEU A 170 13.69 -0.48 -6.58
CA LEU A 170 13.56 -0.83 -5.17
C LEU A 170 14.94 -1.06 -4.54
N HIS A 171 15.23 -0.39 -3.43
CA HIS A 171 16.51 -0.53 -2.73
C HIS A 171 16.34 -0.58 -1.20
N CYS A 172 17.03 -1.51 -0.54
CA CYS A 172 17.34 -1.39 0.88
C CYS A 172 18.57 -0.50 1.05
N VAL A 173 18.51 0.41 2.01
CA VAL A 173 19.48 1.48 2.23
C VAL A 173 19.87 1.53 3.71
N GLN A 174 21.13 1.85 4.01
CA GLN A 174 21.62 2.08 5.37
C GLN A 174 22.30 3.45 5.48
N GLY A 175 22.10 4.15 6.60
CA GLY A 175 22.73 5.43 6.90
C GLY A 175 21.80 6.41 7.63
N SER A 176 22.37 7.45 8.24
CA SER A 176 21.59 8.54 8.83
C SER A 176 20.89 9.38 7.74
N TYR A 177 19.78 10.04 8.10
CA TYR A 177 18.90 10.67 7.13
C TYR A 177 19.56 11.87 6.41
N PRO A 178 19.67 11.88 5.07
CA PRO A 178 20.48 12.88 4.37
C PRO A 178 20.03 14.33 4.59
N ASN A 179 21.00 15.20 4.88
CA ASN A 179 20.78 16.64 5.09
C ASN A 179 20.02 17.36 3.96
N LEU A 180 20.12 16.88 2.71
CA LEU A 180 19.35 17.42 1.58
C LEU A 180 17.87 17.02 1.63
N LEU A 181 17.55 15.80 2.10
CA LEU A 181 16.17 15.36 2.31
C LEU A 181 15.57 16.04 3.55
N LEU A 182 16.35 16.22 4.62
CA LEU A 182 15.95 17.05 5.77
C LEU A 182 15.61 18.48 5.35
N ALA A 183 16.44 19.12 4.51
CA ALA A 183 16.15 20.47 4.00
C ALA A 183 14.91 20.53 3.07
N ALA A 184 14.56 19.41 2.41
CA ALA A 184 13.34 19.29 1.61
C ALA A 184 12.10 19.06 2.49
N TRP A 185 12.23 18.29 3.58
CA TRP A 185 11.21 18.10 4.62
C TRP A 185 10.91 19.42 5.34
N ASP A 186 11.95 20.11 5.81
CA ASP A 186 11.91 21.43 6.46
C ASP A 186 11.18 22.50 5.64
N LYS A 187 11.15 22.34 4.31
CA LYS A 187 10.51 23.25 3.38
C LYS A 187 9.04 22.92 3.16
N PHE A 188 8.67 21.63 3.25
CA PHE A 188 7.29 21.18 3.15
C PHE A 188 6.53 21.48 4.44
N ASP A 189 7.12 21.19 5.60
CA ASP A 189 6.57 21.54 6.92
C ASP A 189 6.20 23.03 6.98
N LYS A 190 7.13 23.93 6.65
CA LYS A 190 6.89 25.39 6.59
C LYS A 190 5.83 25.84 5.57
N GLN A 191 5.28 24.94 4.75
CA GLN A 191 4.26 25.21 3.73
C GLN A 191 2.93 24.49 3.97
N ARG A 192 2.93 23.36 4.69
CA ARG A 192 1.74 22.54 4.96
C ARG A 192 1.45 22.29 6.44
N MET A 193 2.47 22.40 7.30
CA MET A 193 2.60 21.79 8.62
C MET A 193 2.64 20.26 8.50
N SER A 194 3.79 19.66 8.83
CA SER A 194 3.94 18.20 8.80
C SER A 194 3.20 17.57 9.98
N GLU A 195 2.46 16.49 9.76
CA GLU A 195 1.89 15.67 10.84
C GLU A 195 2.92 14.64 11.33
N ASN A 196 3.85 14.23 10.45
CA ASN A 196 5.02 13.41 10.78
C ASN A 196 6.06 14.14 11.66
N ASP A 197 6.84 13.37 12.42
CA ASP A 197 8.07 13.81 13.09
C ASP A 197 9.17 14.22 12.09
N ARG A 198 10.11 15.07 12.52
CA ARG A 198 11.30 15.40 11.71
C ARG A 198 12.26 14.19 11.72
N PRO A 199 12.62 13.60 10.56
CA PRO A 199 13.40 12.37 10.50
C PRO A 199 14.91 12.57 10.72
N ASP A 200 15.31 13.32 11.76
CA ASP A 200 16.72 13.71 12.02
C ASP A 200 17.40 12.96 13.18
N PHE A 201 16.68 12.03 13.81
CA PHE A 201 17.13 11.21 14.94
C PHE A 201 17.73 9.85 14.56
N PHE A 202 17.69 9.48 13.27
CA PHE A 202 18.14 8.19 12.77
C PHE A 202 19.68 8.04 12.80
N PRO A 203 20.22 6.97 13.42
CA PRO A 203 21.67 6.71 13.46
C PRO A 203 22.23 6.19 12.12
N ASP A 204 23.56 6.13 12.01
CA ASP A 204 24.25 5.70 10.79
C ASP A 204 24.06 4.21 10.42
N ASP A 205 23.55 3.39 11.34
CA ASP A 205 23.22 1.97 11.14
C ASP A 205 21.73 1.72 10.86
N GLN A 206 20.87 2.74 10.91
CA GLN A 206 19.44 2.64 10.58
C GLN A 206 19.23 2.13 9.14
N LEU A 207 18.29 1.20 8.99
CA LEU A 207 17.85 0.65 7.70
C LEU A 207 16.60 1.35 7.17
N PHE A 208 16.53 1.48 5.85
CA PHE A 208 15.40 2.03 5.11
C PHE A 208 15.08 1.15 3.90
N LEU A 209 13.81 1.14 3.51
CA LEU A 209 13.38 0.75 2.17
C LEU A 209 13.07 2.01 1.36
N ILE A 210 13.58 2.08 0.13
CA ILE A 210 13.28 3.14 -0.83
C ILE A 210 12.63 2.52 -2.06
N LEU A 211 11.36 2.88 -2.29
CA LEU A 211 10.59 2.49 -3.47
C LEU A 211 10.56 3.67 -4.46
N GLU A 212 11.11 3.49 -5.67
CA GLU A 212 10.95 4.45 -6.76
C GLU A 212 9.73 4.10 -7.61
N PHE A 213 8.78 5.02 -7.68
CA PHE A 213 7.57 4.94 -8.50
C PHE A 213 7.56 5.98 -9.62
N GLU A 214 6.78 5.74 -10.67
CA GLU A 214 6.42 6.80 -11.62
C GLU A 214 5.72 7.98 -10.92
N PHE A 215 5.77 9.18 -11.50
CA PHE A 215 5.02 10.32 -10.95
C PHE A 215 3.53 10.28 -11.36
N GLY A 216 2.68 9.78 -10.46
CA GLY A 216 1.24 9.61 -10.69
C GLY A 216 0.40 10.90 -10.74
N GLY A 217 0.95 12.07 -10.40
CA GLY A 217 0.27 13.36 -10.45
C GLY A 217 0.00 13.98 -9.07
N CYS A 218 -1.26 14.36 -8.81
CA CYS A 218 -1.71 14.83 -7.49
C CYS A 218 -2.83 13.92 -6.99
N ASP A 219 -2.87 13.67 -5.69
CA ASP A 219 -3.97 13.02 -4.97
C ASP A 219 -5.32 13.76 -5.11
N LEU A 220 -6.43 13.05 -4.93
CA LEU A 220 -7.77 13.63 -5.09
C LEU A 220 -8.11 14.68 -4.03
N GLU A 221 -7.61 14.52 -2.80
CA GLU A 221 -7.83 15.46 -1.71
C GLU A 221 -7.28 16.86 -2.06
N ASN A 222 -6.01 16.92 -2.45
CA ASN A 222 -5.39 18.13 -2.98
C ASN A 222 -6.01 18.61 -4.30
N LEU A 223 -6.82 17.81 -4.99
CA LEU A 223 -7.54 18.21 -6.21
C LEU A 223 -8.96 18.75 -5.98
N ASN A 224 -9.43 18.83 -4.73
CA ASN A 224 -10.64 19.59 -4.37
C ASN A 224 -10.53 21.05 -4.87
N CYS A 225 -11.61 21.60 -5.43
CA CYS A 225 -11.65 22.86 -6.20
C CYS A 225 -10.78 22.90 -7.48
N LYS A 226 -9.95 21.88 -7.78
CA LYS A 226 -9.04 21.84 -8.94
C LYS A 226 -9.56 20.97 -10.09
N LEU A 227 -10.37 19.94 -9.84
CA LEU A 227 -11.05 19.18 -10.92
C LEU A 227 -12.00 20.08 -11.73
N SER A 228 -12.13 19.82 -13.05
CA SER A 228 -12.92 20.69 -13.93
C SER A 228 -14.43 20.52 -13.76
N SER A 229 -14.89 19.27 -13.63
CA SER A 229 -16.30 18.89 -13.81
C SER A 229 -16.58 17.47 -13.34
N LEU A 230 -17.87 17.15 -13.13
CA LEU A 230 -18.36 15.80 -12.84
C LEU A 230 -18.06 14.78 -13.95
N ALA A 231 -17.73 15.21 -15.17
CA ALA A 231 -17.31 14.30 -16.24
C ALA A 231 -15.94 13.65 -15.93
N GLN A 232 -15.02 14.43 -15.34
CA GLN A 232 -13.77 13.89 -14.81
C GLN A 232 -14.03 13.02 -13.58
N ALA A 233 -14.94 13.41 -12.68
CA ALA A 233 -15.33 12.59 -11.54
C ALA A 233 -15.85 11.20 -11.95
N LYS A 234 -16.74 11.13 -12.95
CA LYS A 234 -17.20 9.86 -13.54
C LYS A 234 -16.02 9.06 -14.10
N SER A 235 -15.10 9.71 -14.82
CA SER A 235 -13.94 9.02 -15.41
C SER A 235 -13.01 8.45 -14.35
N ILE A 236 -12.73 9.19 -13.28
CA ILE A 236 -11.88 8.77 -12.17
C ILE A 236 -12.51 7.55 -11.46
N LEU A 237 -13.79 7.63 -11.09
CA LEU A 237 -14.52 6.52 -10.48
C LEU A 237 -14.57 5.27 -11.39
N HIS A 238 -14.73 5.46 -12.71
CA HIS A 238 -14.69 4.37 -13.69
C HIS A 238 -13.29 3.75 -13.80
N GLN A 239 -12.22 4.55 -13.84
CA GLN A 239 -10.84 4.08 -13.88
C GLN A 239 -10.44 3.31 -12.62
N VAL A 240 -10.84 3.77 -11.44
CA VAL A 240 -10.66 3.03 -10.19
C VAL A 240 -11.43 1.71 -10.22
N THR A 241 -12.69 1.71 -10.65
CA THR A 241 -13.48 0.47 -10.79
C THR A 241 -12.82 -0.53 -11.76
N ILE A 242 -12.28 -0.05 -12.88
CA ILE A 242 -11.54 -0.87 -13.85
C ILE A 242 -10.25 -1.45 -13.23
N ALA A 243 -9.47 -0.63 -12.52
CA ALA A 243 -8.22 -1.07 -11.90
C ALA A 243 -8.47 -2.18 -10.87
N LEU A 244 -9.42 -1.96 -9.95
CA LEU A 244 -9.83 -2.95 -8.96
C LEU A 244 -10.39 -4.22 -9.62
N ALA A 245 -11.29 -4.11 -10.61
CA ALA A 245 -11.84 -5.26 -11.32
C ALA A 245 -10.76 -6.11 -12.02
N VAL A 246 -9.74 -5.47 -12.60
CA VAL A 246 -8.61 -6.17 -13.24
C VAL A 246 -7.74 -6.88 -12.21
N ALA A 247 -7.47 -6.26 -11.05
CA ALA A 247 -6.68 -6.86 -9.99
C ALA A 247 -7.43 -7.99 -9.24
N GLU A 248 -8.75 -7.85 -9.02
CA GLU A 248 -9.62 -8.91 -8.50
C GLU A 248 -9.51 -10.19 -9.35
N GLN A 249 -9.60 -10.06 -10.69
CA GLN A 249 -9.53 -11.19 -11.62
C GLN A 249 -8.10 -11.70 -11.87
N ALA A 250 -7.06 -10.92 -11.54
CA ALA A 250 -5.66 -11.29 -11.76
C ALA A 250 -4.96 -11.87 -10.53
N LEU A 251 -5.37 -11.45 -9.34
CA LEU A 251 -4.61 -11.53 -8.09
C LEU A 251 -5.51 -11.70 -6.84
N CYS A 252 -6.84 -11.85 -6.98
CA CYS A 252 -7.77 -11.82 -5.85
C CYS A 252 -7.53 -10.62 -4.91
N PHE A 253 -7.34 -9.43 -5.52
CA PHE A 253 -6.86 -8.23 -4.85
C PHE A 253 -7.95 -7.50 -4.04
N GLU A 254 -7.57 -7.00 -2.88
CA GLU A 254 -8.28 -6.00 -2.10
C GLU A 254 -7.34 -4.84 -1.74
N HIS A 255 -7.74 -3.60 -2.00
CA HIS A 255 -6.91 -2.44 -1.65
C HIS A 255 -6.89 -2.16 -0.15
N ARG A 256 -8.06 -2.29 0.48
CA ARG A 256 -8.35 -2.06 1.91
C ARG A 256 -8.05 -0.67 2.49
N ASP A 257 -7.22 0.15 1.87
CA ASP A 257 -7.03 1.56 2.26
C ASP A 257 -7.14 2.55 1.10
N LEU A 258 -8.24 2.48 0.34
CA LEU A 258 -8.41 3.31 -0.88
C LEU A 258 -9.10 4.65 -0.56
N HIS A 259 -8.58 5.36 0.44
CA HIS A 259 -9.00 6.73 0.72
C HIS A 259 -8.55 7.70 -0.39
N TRP A 260 -9.07 8.92 -0.39
CA TRP A 260 -8.83 9.85 -1.51
C TRP A 260 -7.41 10.44 -1.60
N GLY A 261 -6.55 10.19 -0.60
CA GLY A 261 -5.10 10.41 -0.72
C GLY A 261 -4.47 9.39 -1.68
N ASN A 262 -4.91 8.13 -1.60
CA ASN A 262 -4.36 6.99 -2.32
C ASN A 262 -4.83 6.86 -3.79
N ILE A 263 -5.38 7.94 -4.35
CA ILE A 263 -5.85 8.03 -5.74
C ILE A 263 -5.18 9.24 -6.40
N LEU A 264 -4.03 9.02 -7.03
CA LEU A 264 -3.35 10.05 -7.81
C LEU A 264 -4.02 10.24 -9.16
N VAL A 265 -4.05 11.50 -9.63
CA VAL A 265 -4.62 11.88 -10.91
C VAL A 265 -3.66 12.79 -11.68
N LYS A 266 -3.33 12.41 -12.91
CA LYS A 266 -2.53 13.20 -13.87
C LYS A 266 -3.35 13.59 -15.10
N ASN A 267 -3.10 14.79 -15.64
CA ASN A 267 -3.76 15.24 -16.87
C ASN A 267 -3.23 14.46 -18.07
N THR A 268 -4.08 14.18 -19.06
CA THR A 268 -3.67 13.56 -20.33
C THR A 268 -4.32 14.24 -21.54
N THR A 269 -3.62 14.19 -22.68
CA THR A 269 -4.17 14.53 -24.00
C THR A 269 -4.87 13.34 -24.66
N GLU A 270 -4.61 12.11 -24.19
CA GLU A 270 -5.27 10.91 -24.70
C GLU A 270 -6.76 10.93 -24.37
N LYS A 271 -7.60 10.67 -25.37
CA LYS A 271 -9.06 10.67 -25.19
C LYS A 271 -9.56 9.35 -24.60
N LYS A 272 -8.88 8.26 -24.92
CA LYS A 272 -9.24 6.91 -24.48
C LYS A 272 -8.08 6.20 -23.80
N GLY A 273 -8.36 5.59 -22.65
CA GLY A 273 -7.52 4.54 -22.09
C GLY A 273 -7.96 3.16 -22.58
N THR A 274 -7.14 2.15 -22.31
CA THR A 274 -7.44 0.74 -22.60
C THR A 274 -7.15 -0.14 -21.40
N TYR A 275 -7.85 -1.25 -21.30
CA TYR A 275 -7.58 -2.33 -20.36
C TYR A 275 -7.87 -3.68 -21.01
N ILE A 276 -7.43 -4.76 -20.39
CA ILE A 276 -7.85 -6.12 -20.75
C ILE A 276 -8.46 -6.75 -19.49
N LEU A 277 -9.64 -7.36 -19.64
CA LEU A 277 -10.31 -8.10 -18.57
C LEU A 277 -10.73 -9.46 -19.13
N ASN A 278 -10.33 -10.56 -18.48
CA ASN A 278 -10.60 -11.92 -18.90
C ASN A 278 -10.27 -12.20 -20.38
N ARG A 279 -9.10 -11.71 -20.83
CA ARG A 279 -8.57 -11.72 -22.22
C ARG A 279 -9.35 -10.86 -23.23
N VAL A 280 -10.39 -10.13 -22.83
CA VAL A 280 -11.14 -9.22 -23.69
C VAL A 280 -10.56 -7.81 -23.59
N PRO A 281 -10.15 -7.18 -24.72
CA PRO A 281 -9.68 -5.80 -24.71
C PRO A 281 -10.86 -4.80 -24.67
N HIS A 282 -10.74 -3.78 -23.84
CA HIS A 282 -11.76 -2.76 -23.61
C HIS A 282 -11.19 -1.33 -23.65
N ASN A 283 -12.08 -0.34 -23.74
CA ASN A 283 -11.74 1.09 -23.81
C ASN A 283 -12.57 1.90 -22.82
N PHE A 284 -12.04 3.03 -22.34
CA PHE A 284 -12.80 4.02 -21.55
C PHE A 284 -12.43 5.45 -21.95
N GLU A 285 -13.35 6.41 -21.79
CA GLU A 285 -13.09 7.84 -22.03
C GLU A 285 -12.37 8.48 -20.82
N THR A 286 -11.15 8.98 -21.02
CA THR A 286 -10.30 9.58 -19.96
C THR A 286 -10.86 10.88 -19.39
N ASN A 287 -11.67 11.59 -20.18
CA ASN A 287 -12.09 12.97 -19.89
C ASN A 287 -10.89 13.91 -19.56
N GLY A 288 -9.72 13.62 -20.15
CA GLY A 288 -8.49 14.38 -19.96
C GLY A 288 -7.71 14.06 -18.67
N VAL A 289 -8.05 12.99 -17.96
CA VAL A 289 -7.32 12.53 -16.76
C VAL A 289 -7.04 11.02 -16.79
N LEU A 290 -5.88 10.64 -16.25
CA LEU A 290 -5.53 9.26 -15.90
C LEU A 290 -5.41 9.14 -14.38
N VAL A 291 -5.76 7.96 -13.85
CA VAL A 291 -5.65 7.62 -12.43
C VAL A 291 -4.50 6.64 -12.22
N ASN A 292 -3.72 6.84 -11.16
CA ASN A 292 -2.89 5.80 -10.54
C ASN A 292 -3.30 5.63 -9.08
N ILE A 293 -3.65 4.41 -8.69
CA ILE A 293 -3.87 4.01 -7.31
C ILE A 293 -2.51 3.74 -6.64
N ILE A 294 -2.33 4.21 -5.39
CA ILE A 294 -1.08 4.09 -4.60
C ILE A 294 -1.34 3.53 -3.20
N ASP A 295 -0.24 3.25 -2.49
CA ASP A 295 -0.12 2.78 -1.11
C ASP A 295 -0.87 1.50 -0.77
N TYR A 296 -0.10 0.42 -0.68
CA TYR A 296 -0.61 -0.93 -0.50
C TYR A 296 -0.35 -1.46 0.91
N SER A 297 -0.10 -0.57 1.88
CA SER A 297 0.31 -0.92 3.25
C SER A 297 -0.66 -1.88 3.95
N LEU A 298 -1.97 -1.77 3.69
CA LEU A 298 -3.03 -2.61 4.27
C LEU A 298 -3.64 -3.63 3.27
N SER A 299 -3.13 -3.71 2.04
CA SER A 299 -3.73 -4.49 0.95
C SER A 299 -3.58 -6.00 1.11
N ARG A 300 -4.38 -6.76 0.34
CA ARG A 300 -4.32 -8.23 0.24
C ARG A 300 -4.36 -8.69 -1.22
N LEU A 301 -3.60 -9.74 -1.55
CA LEU A 301 -3.69 -10.46 -2.82
C LEU A 301 -3.30 -11.93 -2.66
N GLU A 302 -3.27 -12.65 -3.79
CA GLU A 302 -2.90 -14.06 -3.91
C GLU A 302 -2.01 -14.30 -5.14
N ILE A 303 -0.92 -15.04 -4.96
CA ILE A 303 0.02 -15.45 -6.03
C ILE A 303 0.16 -16.96 -5.98
N ASP A 304 -0.18 -17.68 -7.06
CA ASP A 304 -0.09 -19.14 -7.16
C ASP A 304 -0.73 -19.92 -5.97
N GLY A 305 -1.73 -19.33 -5.30
CA GLY A 305 -2.42 -19.89 -4.13
C GLY A 305 -1.85 -19.48 -2.77
N LEU A 306 -0.84 -18.61 -2.73
CA LEU A 306 -0.28 -18.02 -1.51
C LEU A 306 -0.87 -16.62 -1.28
N THR A 307 -1.57 -16.41 -0.16
CA THR A 307 -2.01 -15.08 0.28
C THR A 307 -0.81 -14.22 0.67
N VAL A 308 -0.81 -12.96 0.22
CA VAL A 308 0.05 -11.89 0.74
C VAL A 308 -0.87 -10.79 1.27
N SER A 309 -0.74 -10.46 2.56
CA SER A 309 -1.60 -9.49 3.25
C SER A 309 -0.91 -8.92 4.48
N CYS A 310 -1.15 -7.64 4.77
CA CYS A 310 -1.00 -7.11 6.13
C CYS A 310 -2.11 -7.68 7.02
N ASP A 311 -1.79 -8.12 8.24
CA ASP A 311 -2.80 -8.35 9.27
C ASP A 311 -2.91 -7.13 10.19
N ILE A 312 -4.15 -6.67 10.38
CA ILE A 312 -4.54 -5.56 11.26
C ILE A 312 -5.58 -6.02 12.28
N SER A 313 -5.63 -7.32 12.58
CA SER A 313 -6.56 -7.91 13.54
C SER A 313 -6.50 -7.30 14.94
N ALA A 314 -5.32 -6.79 15.33
CA ALA A 314 -5.02 -6.20 16.63
C ALA A 314 -4.93 -4.65 16.65
N ASP A 315 -5.01 -3.98 15.50
CA ASP A 315 -4.93 -2.51 15.40
C ASP A 315 -6.27 -1.86 15.77
N GLU A 316 -6.50 -1.65 17.06
CA GLU A 316 -7.72 -0.99 17.53
C GLU A 316 -7.76 0.52 17.23
N GLU A 317 -6.61 1.20 17.02
CA GLU A 317 -6.59 2.65 16.80
C GLU A 317 -7.15 3.02 15.42
N LEU A 318 -6.80 2.25 14.39
CA LEU A 318 -7.40 2.34 13.04
C LEU A 318 -8.92 2.22 13.04
N PHE A 319 -9.49 1.35 13.88
CA PHE A 319 -10.94 1.17 14.00
C PHE A 319 -11.63 2.20 14.89
N MET A 320 -10.89 2.91 15.77
CA MET A 320 -11.42 3.96 16.63
C MET A 320 -11.54 5.34 15.96
N GLY A 321 -10.92 5.56 14.79
CA GLY A 321 -10.91 6.85 14.09
C GLY A 321 -12.30 7.44 13.79
N GLN A 322 -12.41 8.77 13.75
CA GLN A 322 -13.69 9.50 13.60
C GLN A 322 -13.51 10.79 12.78
N GLY A 323 -14.63 11.34 12.30
CA GLY A 323 -14.67 12.64 11.62
C GLY A 323 -14.81 12.57 10.10
N ASP A 324 -14.39 11.46 9.48
CA ASP A 324 -14.62 11.16 8.06
C ASP A 324 -15.20 9.75 7.86
N TYR A 325 -15.95 9.57 6.77
CA TYR A 325 -16.52 8.29 6.36
C TYR A 325 -15.46 7.19 6.10
N GLN A 326 -14.19 7.56 5.87
CA GLN A 326 -13.03 6.67 5.79
C GLN A 326 -13.00 5.65 6.93
N PHE A 327 -13.18 6.11 8.18
CA PHE A 327 -13.09 5.26 9.35
C PHE A 327 -14.27 4.29 9.50
N ASP A 328 -15.43 4.62 8.92
CA ASP A 328 -16.54 3.68 8.81
C ASP A 328 -16.27 2.57 7.80
N ILE A 329 -15.36 2.76 6.84
CA ILE A 329 -14.94 1.70 5.93
C ILE A 329 -14.09 0.67 6.68
N TYR A 330 -13.07 1.07 7.47
CA TYR A 330 -12.28 0.14 8.27
C TYR A 330 -13.17 -0.73 9.17
N ARG A 331 -14.11 -0.10 9.89
CA ARG A 331 -15.10 -0.81 10.73
C ARG A 331 -15.98 -1.78 9.94
N LYS A 332 -16.41 -1.42 8.73
CA LYS A 332 -17.23 -2.29 7.85
C LYS A 332 -16.45 -3.46 7.29
N MET A 333 -15.20 -3.26 6.90
CA MET A 333 -14.33 -4.36 6.49
C MET A 333 -14.14 -5.36 7.65
N ARG A 334 -13.89 -4.85 8.88
CA ARG A 334 -13.75 -5.67 10.10
C ARG A 334 -15.03 -6.46 10.45
N GLU A 335 -16.19 -5.85 10.23
CA GLU A 335 -17.51 -6.49 10.41
C GLU A 335 -17.72 -7.61 9.36
N GLU A 336 -17.46 -7.33 8.08
CA GLU A 336 -17.70 -8.29 6.99
C GLU A 336 -16.69 -9.45 6.94
N ASN A 337 -15.42 -9.20 7.27
CA ASN A 337 -14.39 -10.24 7.32
C ASN A 337 -14.30 -10.94 8.69
N ASN A 338 -15.13 -10.57 9.68
CA ASN A 338 -15.09 -11.11 11.05
C ASN A 338 -13.71 -10.95 11.73
N ASN A 339 -12.98 -9.88 11.40
CA ASN A 339 -11.58 -9.61 11.77
C ASN A 339 -10.54 -10.59 11.16
N SER A 340 -10.89 -11.35 10.12
CA SER A 340 -10.01 -12.28 9.40
C SER A 340 -9.40 -11.62 8.16
N TRP A 341 -8.18 -11.09 8.29
CA TRP A 341 -7.56 -10.28 7.22
C TRP A 341 -6.80 -11.10 6.16
N SER A 342 -6.54 -12.39 6.36
CA SER A 342 -5.94 -13.24 5.31
C SER A 342 -6.97 -13.75 4.27
N GLU A 343 -8.25 -13.78 4.63
CA GLU A 343 -9.35 -14.16 3.74
C GLU A 343 -9.59 -13.15 2.61
N TYR A 344 -10.18 -13.61 1.50
CA TYR A 344 -10.53 -12.79 0.34
C TYR A 344 -11.98 -12.34 0.40
N ASN A 345 -12.22 -11.05 0.66
CA ASN A 345 -13.52 -10.41 0.58
C ASN A 345 -13.48 -9.22 -0.41
N PRO A 346 -13.72 -9.42 -1.72
CA PRO A 346 -13.72 -8.32 -2.68
C PRO A 346 -14.86 -7.30 -2.49
N HIS A 347 -15.77 -7.48 -1.53
CA HIS A 347 -16.71 -6.43 -1.15
C HIS A 347 -16.00 -5.26 -0.45
N THR A 348 -14.80 -5.43 0.12
CA THR A 348 -14.00 -4.31 0.64
C THR A 348 -13.68 -3.28 -0.45
N ASN A 349 -13.38 -3.72 -1.68
CA ASN A 349 -13.23 -2.83 -2.84
C ASN A 349 -14.53 -2.07 -3.17
N VAL A 350 -15.70 -2.69 -2.96
CA VAL A 350 -17.03 -2.08 -3.18
C VAL A 350 -17.33 -1.03 -2.11
N LEU A 351 -16.98 -1.27 -0.84
CA LEU A 351 -17.05 -0.28 0.25
C LEU A 351 -16.20 0.96 -0.09
N TRP A 352 -14.99 0.77 -0.61
CA TRP A 352 -14.14 1.89 -1.05
C TRP A 352 -14.65 2.61 -2.29
N LEU A 353 -15.27 1.91 -3.25
CA LEU A 353 -15.96 2.55 -4.39
C LEU A 353 -17.17 3.38 -3.94
N HIS A 354 -17.87 2.96 -2.88
CA HIS A 354 -18.95 3.75 -2.25
C HIS A 354 -18.41 5.02 -1.56
N TYR A 355 -17.31 4.90 -0.79
CA TYR A 355 -16.58 6.04 -0.23
C TYR A 355 -16.12 7.02 -1.31
N LEU A 356 -15.54 6.53 -2.40
CA LEU A 356 -15.06 7.37 -3.50
C LEU A 356 -16.22 8.08 -4.21
N ALA A 357 -17.36 7.40 -4.38
CA ALA A 357 -18.56 8.00 -4.93
C ALA A 357 -19.12 9.13 -4.02
N ASP A 358 -19.12 8.96 -2.70
CA ASP A 358 -19.46 10.04 -1.75
C ASP A 358 -18.53 11.25 -1.90
N LYS A 359 -17.22 11.04 -1.80
CA LYS A 359 -16.21 12.10 -1.92
C LYS A 359 -16.35 12.86 -3.24
N LEU A 360 -16.55 12.15 -4.36
CA LEU A 360 -16.74 12.77 -5.67
C LEU A 360 -18.10 13.48 -5.81
N LEU A 361 -19.15 13.05 -5.11
CA LEU A 361 -20.45 13.75 -5.08
C LEU A 361 -20.40 15.06 -4.27
N HIS A 362 -19.55 15.13 -3.24
CA HIS A 362 -19.41 16.26 -2.33
C HIS A 362 -18.23 17.21 -2.64
N MET A 363 -17.24 16.78 -3.43
CA MET A 363 -16.11 17.61 -3.87
C MET A 363 -16.54 18.86 -4.67
N ASN A 364 -15.77 19.94 -4.56
CA ASN A 364 -16.00 21.17 -5.32
C ASN A 364 -15.29 21.14 -6.69
N TYR A 365 -16.00 21.57 -7.73
CA TYR A 365 -15.50 21.60 -9.12
C TYR A 365 -15.36 23.04 -9.63
N LYS A 366 -14.39 23.28 -10.54
CA LYS A 366 -14.19 24.59 -11.18
C LYS A 366 -15.45 25.09 -11.91
N SER A 367 -16.20 24.20 -12.55
CA SER A 367 -17.46 24.55 -13.22
C SER A 367 -18.61 24.73 -12.22
N LYS A 368 -18.77 25.95 -11.70
CA LYS A 368 -19.82 26.32 -10.72
C LYS A 368 -21.26 26.18 -11.22
N SER A 369 -21.49 26.01 -12.53
CA SER A 369 -22.83 25.89 -13.12
C SER A 369 -23.04 24.49 -13.73
N LEU A 370 -24.01 23.76 -13.19
CA LEU A 370 -24.41 22.46 -13.74
C LEU A 370 -25.33 22.64 -14.95
N SER A 371 -24.76 22.42 -16.15
CA SER A 371 -25.53 22.29 -17.39
C SER A 371 -26.52 21.12 -17.33
N LYS A 372 -27.52 21.08 -18.22
CA LYS A 372 -28.52 19.98 -18.23
C LYS A 372 -27.88 18.58 -18.24
N PRO A 373 -26.85 18.28 -19.08
CA PRO A 373 -26.14 17.01 -19.00
C PRO A 373 -25.44 16.75 -17.66
N MET A 374 -24.82 17.76 -17.05
CA MET A 374 -24.15 17.60 -15.75
C MET A 374 -25.12 17.37 -14.58
N LYS A 375 -26.35 17.88 -14.68
CA LYS A 375 -27.43 17.55 -13.71
C LYS A 375 -27.88 16.09 -13.83
N VAL A 376 -27.99 15.57 -15.07
CA VAL A 376 -28.26 14.14 -15.30
C VAL A 376 -27.09 13.29 -14.79
N LEU A 377 -25.85 13.68 -15.08
CA LEU A 377 -24.68 12.96 -14.59
C LEU A 377 -24.58 12.94 -13.05
N LYS A 378 -24.85 14.06 -12.36
CA LYS A 378 -24.92 14.04 -10.88
C LYS A 378 -25.99 13.08 -10.39
N LYS A 379 -27.19 13.06 -11.01
CA LYS A 379 -28.23 12.07 -10.66
C LYS A 379 -27.73 10.65 -10.87
N ASN A 380 -27.07 10.34 -11.97
CA ASN A 380 -26.56 8.98 -12.23
C ASN A 380 -25.45 8.58 -11.25
N MET A 381 -24.61 9.50 -10.80
CA MET A 381 -23.63 9.25 -9.72
C MET A 381 -24.28 9.10 -8.34
N THR A 382 -25.36 9.82 -8.05
CA THR A 382 -26.16 9.61 -6.83
C THR A 382 -26.92 8.27 -6.87
N ASN A 383 -27.42 7.86 -8.04
CA ASN A 383 -27.96 6.51 -8.24
C ASN A 383 -26.86 5.46 -7.99
N PHE A 384 -25.67 5.62 -8.56
CA PHE A 384 -24.51 4.75 -8.34
C PHE A 384 -24.22 4.58 -6.84
N TYR A 385 -24.11 5.68 -6.11
CA TYR A 385 -23.91 5.69 -4.65
C TYR A 385 -24.99 4.86 -3.90
N HIS A 386 -26.24 4.88 -4.36
CA HIS A 386 -27.31 4.07 -3.75
C HIS A 386 -27.37 2.61 -4.24
N GLU A 387 -26.81 2.25 -5.41
CA GLU A 387 -26.80 0.86 -5.94
C GLU A 387 -25.48 0.10 -5.66
N VAL A 388 -24.36 0.79 -5.44
CA VAL A 388 -23.01 0.19 -5.44
C VAL A 388 -22.83 -0.86 -4.32
N LEU A 389 -23.38 -0.64 -3.13
CA LEU A 389 -23.36 -1.61 -2.02
C LEU A 389 -24.24 -2.86 -2.23
N GLY A 390 -24.93 -2.98 -3.39
CA GLY A 390 -25.64 -4.18 -3.80
C GLY A 390 -24.80 -5.14 -4.66
N PHE A 391 -23.58 -4.76 -5.02
CA PHE A 391 -22.63 -5.58 -5.80
C PHE A 391 -21.70 -6.38 -4.88
N LYS A 392 -20.96 -7.36 -5.43
CA LYS A 392 -20.10 -8.25 -4.62
C LYS A 392 -18.59 -7.97 -4.74
N CYS A 393 -18.20 -7.31 -5.83
CA CYS A 393 -16.82 -7.04 -6.20
C CYS A 393 -16.80 -5.93 -7.27
N ALA A 394 -15.68 -5.23 -7.44
CA ALA A 394 -15.53 -4.17 -8.44
C ALA A 394 -15.78 -4.66 -9.88
N ALA A 395 -15.43 -5.92 -10.21
CA ALA A 395 -15.78 -6.53 -11.49
C ALA A 395 -17.30 -6.59 -11.71
N SER A 396 -18.08 -6.97 -10.70
CA SER A 396 -19.55 -6.99 -10.79
C SER A 396 -20.15 -5.57 -10.86
N VAL A 397 -19.51 -4.57 -10.24
CA VAL A 397 -19.89 -3.15 -10.39
C VAL A 397 -19.65 -2.69 -11.84
N LEU A 398 -18.50 -3.05 -12.44
CA LEU A 398 -18.11 -2.67 -13.79
C LEU A 398 -19.06 -3.25 -14.86
N GLU A 399 -19.37 -4.54 -14.77
CA GLU A 399 -20.31 -5.23 -15.67
C GLU A 399 -21.77 -4.84 -15.41
N GLY A 400 -22.12 -4.55 -14.15
CA GLY A 400 -23.49 -4.46 -13.68
C GLY A 400 -24.07 -3.05 -13.64
N SER A 401 -23.32 -2.05 -13.18
CA SER A 401 -23.86 -0.72 -12.89
C SER A 401 -24.40 0.00 -14.14
N SER A 402 -25.46 0.78 -13.92
CA SER A 402 -26.01 1.69 -14.92
C SER A 402 -25.12 2.91 -15.22
N LEU A 403 -24.11 3.19 -14.38
CA LEU A 403 -23.22 4.34 -14.56
C LEU A 403 -22.21 4.13 -15.70
N PHE A 404 -21.71 2.92 -15.91
CA PHE A 404 -20.60 2.64 -16.83
C PHE A 404 -21.02 2.15 -18.22
N LYS A 405 -22.33 2.03 -18.45
CA LYS A 405 -22.97 1.66 -19.71
C LYS A 405 -23.30 2.89 -20.58
#